data_AF-U2R2J2-F1
#
_entry.id   AF-U2R2J2-F1
#
_cell.length_a   1.000
_cell.length_b   1.000
_cell.length_c   1.000
_cell.angle_alpha   90.00
_cell.angle_beta   90.00
_cell.angle_gamma   90.00
#
_symmetry.space_group_name_H-M   'P 1'
#
loop_
_entity.id
_entity.type
_entity.pdbx_description
1 polymer ?
#
loop_
_entity_poly.entity_id
_entity_poly.type
_entity_poly.pdbx_seq_one_letter_code
_entity_poly.pdbx_strand_id
1 'polypeptide(L)'
;MRHRAEASDVEPGARRRLRLGVGAAIVLLLGVFVVAILASAFSGQGSDVEVPASRTTSVASGAAETSAQPDDSGGELFVHVSGAVVSPGLVTLAAGARVVDAIAAAGGLAP
;
A
#
# COMPACT_ATOMS: atom_id res chain seq x y z
N MET A 1 -61.66 13.62 38.18
CA MET A 1 -61.35 15.07 38.29
C MET A 1 -60.53 15.23 39.56
N ARG A 2 -59.25 15.57 39.64
CA ARG A 2 -58.27 16.28 38.80
C ARG A 2 -56.89 15.78 39.27
N HIS A 3 -56.01 15.38 38.35
CA HIS A 3 -54.86 16.19 37.93
C HIS A 3 -53.80 16.41 39.02
N ARG A 4 -52.73 15.58 38.98
CA ARG A 4 -51.32 15.88 39.29
C ARG A 4 -50.52 14.59 39.01
N ALA A 5 -49.76 14.33 37.94
CA ALA A 5 -48.95 15.17 37.04
C ALA A 5 -47.99 16.10 37.79
N GLU A 6 -46.70 15.90 37.56
CA GLU A 6 -45.53 16.65 38.06
C GLU A 6 -44.99 16.15 39.41
N ALA A 7 -43.74 15.70 39.53
CA ALA A 7 -42.60 15.84 38.64
C ALA A 7 -41.82 14.52 38.59
N SER A 8 -41.75 13.95 37.39
CA SER A 8 -40.55 13.24 36.97
C SER A 8 -39.38 14.18 37.22
N ASP A 9 -38.58 13.90 38.24
CA ASP A 9 -37.32 14.57 38.48
C ASP A 9 -36.55 14.59 37.16
N VAL A 10 -36.50 15.77 36.57
CA VAL A 10 -35.75 16.06 35.35
C VAL A 10 -34.29 15.90 35.74
N GLU A 11 -33.73 14.75 35.36
CA GLU A 11 -32.36 14.33 35.66
C GLU A 11 -31.37 15.48 35.32
N PRO A 12 -30.78 16.16 36.33
CA PRO A 12 -29.86 17.25 36.08
C PRO A 12 -28.46 16.67 35.84
N GLY A 13 -28.26 15.97 34.73
CA GLY A 13 -27.00 15.25 34.50
C GLY A 13 -26.32 15.50 33.15
N ALA A 14 -27.04 15.91 32.10
CA ALA A 14 -26.55 15.87 30.72
C ALA A 14 -25.33 16.78 30.42
N ARG A 15 -25.16 17.88 31.14
CA ARG A 15 -24.12 18.89 30.85
C ARG A 15 -22.74 18.61 31.45
N ARG A 16 -22.62 17.75 32.47
CA ARG A 16 -21.31 17.35 33.05
C ARG A 16 -20.67 16.19 32.28
N ARG A 17 -21.48 15.39 31.57
CA ARG A 17 -21.05 14.21 30.79
C ARG A 17 -20.27 14.61 29.53
N LEU A 18 -20.56 15.79 28.97
CA LEU A 18 -19.99 16.24 27.70
C LEU A 18 -18.50 16.64 27.79
N ARG A 19 -18.05 17.16 28.95
CA ARG A 19 -16.64 17.57 29.13
C ARG A 19 -15.73 16.38 29.45
N LEU A 20 -16.28 15.30 30.02
CA LEU A 20 -15.58 14.03 30.21
C LEU A 20 -15.46 13.23 28.89
N GLY A 21 -16.41 13.42 27.97
CA GLY A 21 -16.41 12.74 26.68
C GLY A 21 -15.30 13.18 25.73
N VAL A 22 -14.87 14.44 25.79
CA VAL A 22 -13.85 14.97 24.85
C VAL A 22 -12.49 14.31 25.07
N GLY A 23 -12.06 14.15 26.33
CA GLY A 23 -10.81 13.45 26.63
C GLY A 23 -10.85 11.99 26.17
N ALA A 24 -11.94 11.29 26.46
CA ALA A 24 -12.13 9.91 26.01
C ALA A 24 -12.17 9.79 24.47
N ALA A 25 -12.81 10.74 23.78
CA ALA A 25 -12.86 10.78 22.33
C ALA A 25 -11.48 11.04 21.70
N ILE A 26 -10.67 11.94 22.28
CA ILE A 26 -9.30 12.20 21.83
C ILE A 26 -8.42 10.96 22.02
N VAL A 27 -8.52 10.27 23.16
CA VAL A 27 -7.77 9.04 23.43
C VAL A 27 -8.18 7.93 22.46
N LEU A 28 -9.48 7.76 22.20
CA LEU A 28 -9.96 6.79 21.21
C LEU A 28 -9.45 7.10 19.80
N LEU A 29 -9.51 8.37 19.38
CA LEU A 29 -9.03 8.80 18.08
C LEU A 29 -7.54 8.51 17.93
N LEU A 30 -6.72 8.92 18.90
CA LEU A 30 -5.28 8.66 18.90
C LEU A 30 -4.98 7.17 18.89
N GLY A 31 -5.72 6.35 19.65
CA GLY A 31 -5.57 4.90 19.66
C GLY A 31 -5.84 4.29 18.28
N VAL A 32 -6.97 4.63 17.65
CA VAL A 32 -7.30 4.16 16.29
C VAL A 32 -6.25 4.63 15.29
N PHE A 33 -5.79 5.87 15.40
CA PHE A 33 -4.78 6.43 14.50
C PHE A 33 -3.44 5.69 14.60
N VAL A 34 -2.97 5.37 15.81
CA VAL A 34 -1.75 4.57 16.02
C VAL A 34 -1.92 3.16 15.46
N VAL A 35 -3.07 2.52 15.69
CA VAL A 35 -3.36 1.18 15.15
C VAL A 35 -3.37 1.20 13.62
N ALA A 36 -3.95 2.23 13.00
CA ALA A 36 -3.97 2.39 11.55
C ALA A 36 -2.58 2.58 10.95
N ILE A 37 -1.73 3.40 11.58
CA ILE A 37 -0.33 3.59 11.14
C ILE A 37 0.44 2.28 11.22
N LEU A 38 0.31 1.55 12.34
CA LEU A 38 0.96 0.25 12.51
C LEU A 38 0.47 -0.74 11.44
N ALA A 39 -0.84 -0.89 11.28
CA ALA A 39 -1.41 -1.78 10.26
C ALA A 39 -0.97 -1.42 8.84
N SER A 40 -0.87 -0.12 8.53
CA SER A 40 -0.38 0.34 7.23
C SER A 40 1.09 0.01 7.00
N ALA A 41 1.94 0.14 8.03
CA ALA A 41 3.35 -0.23 7.94
C ALA A 41 3.54 -1.76 7.75
N PHE A 42 2.67 -2.57 8.36
CA PHE A 42 2.67 -4.03 8.21
C PHE A 42 1.98 -4.53 6.93
N SER A 43 1.16 -3.70 6.27
CA SER A 43 0.48 -4.07 5.02
C SER A 43 1.29 -3.73 3.76
N GLY A 44 2.42 -3.04 3.91
CA GLY A 44 3.33 -2.68 2.81
C GLY A 44 4.39 -3.72 2.47
N GLN A 45 4.41 -4.88 3.14
CA GLN A 45 5.27 -6.00 2.74
C GLN A 45 4.61 -6.70 1.55
N GLY A 46 5.06 -6.32 0.34
CA GLY A 46 4.73 -7.03 -0.89
C GLY A 46 5.04 -8.51 -0.76
N SER A 47 4.23 -9.34 -1.41
CA SER A 47 4.43 -10.78 -1.48
C SER A 47 5.82 -11.08 -2.03
N ASP A 48 6.73 -11.53 -1.17
CA ASP A 48 8.00 -12.13 -1.57
C ASP A 48 7.70 -13.34 -2.45
N VAL A 49 7.88 -13.18 -3.76
CA VAL A 49 7.95 -14.32 -4.67
C VAL A 49 9.34 -14.91 -4.48
N GLU A 50 9.40 -16.01 -3.74
CA GLU A 50 10.60 -16.81 -3.53
C GLU A 50 11.14 -17.26 -4.90
N VAL A 51 12.23 -16.62 -5.36
CA VAL A 51 12.94 -17.05 -6.57
C VAL A 51 13.78 -18.26 -6.17
N PRO A 52 13.46 -19.49 -6.63
CA PRO A 52 14.31 -20.63 -6.36
C PRO A 52 15.68 -20.36 -6.96
N ALA A 53 16.73 -20.48 -6.14
CA ALA A 53 18.10 -20.32 -6.58
C ALA A 53 18.38 -21.31 -7.73
N SER A 54 18.47 -20.78 -8.95
CA SER A 54 18.94 -21.50 -10.11
C SER A 54 20.32 -22.06 -9.78
N ARG A 55 20.40 -23.39 -9.72
CA ARG A 55 21.65 -24.11 -9.48
C ARG A 55 22.67 -23.64 -10.51
N THR A 56 23.74 -23.01 -10.04
CA THR A 56 24.89 -22.67 -10.86
C THR A 56 25.55 -23.96 -11.33
N THR A 57 25.16 -24.48 -12.49
CA THR A 57 26.01 -25.39 -13.25
C THR A 57 27.16 -24.57 -13.81
N SER A 58 28.31 -24.68 -13.16
CA SER A 58 29.59 -24.22 -13.69
C SER A 58 29.82 -24.87 -15.06
N VAL A 59 29.71 -24.10 -16.14
CA VAL A 59 30.13 -24.52 -17.48
C VAL A 59 31.45 -23.84 -17.77
N ALA A 60 32.43 -24.67 -18.10
CA ALA A 60 33.84 -24.33 -18.23
C ALA A 60 34.09 -23.16 -19.20
N SER A 61 35.08 -22.34 -18.83
CA SER A 61 35.65 -21.25 -19.62
C SER A 61 36.08 -21.75 -21.01
N GLY A 62 35.37 -21.28 -22.04
CA GLY A 62 35.78 -21.33 -23.43
C GLY A 62 35.69 -19.91 -23.99
N ALA A 63 36.84 -19.28 -24.20
CA ALA A 63 36.94 -17.94 -24.76
C ALA A 63 36.31 -17.89 -26.15
N ALA A 64 35.21 -17.13 -26.27
CA ALA A 64 34.76 -16.57 -27.52
C ALA A 64 34.37 -15.12 -27.23
N GLU A 65 35.20 -14.18 -27.69
CA GLU A 65 34.83 -12.77 -27.79
C GLU A 65 33.72 -12.66 -28.84
N THR A 66 32.49 -12.96 -28.42
CA THR A 66 31.28 -12.54 -29.13
C THR A 66 31.08 -11.09 -28.75
N SER A 67 31.15 -10.21 -29.73
CA SER A 67 30.71 -8.83 -29.63
C SER A 67 29.31 -8.84 -28.99
N ALA A 68 29.14 -8.10 -27.89
CA ALA A 68 27.86 -7.93 -27.23
C ALA A 68 26.93 -7.12 -28.14
N GLN A 69 26.43 -7.78 -29.18
CA GLN A 69 25.23 -7.39 -29.88
C GLN A 69 24.14 -7.39 -28.80
N PRO A 70 23.39 -6.30 -28.60
CA PRO A 70 22.29 -6.33 -27.64
C PRO A 70 21.38 -7.48 -28.07
N ASP A 71 21.32 -8.50 -27.24
CA ASP A 71 20.44 -9.64 -27.42
C ASP A 71 19.02 -9.07 -27.43
N ASP A 72 18.50 -8.81 -28.63
CA ASP A 72 17.09 -8.46 -28.93
C ASP A 72 16.20 -9.72 -28.77
N SER A 73 16.61 -10.57 -27.82
CA SER A 73 16.12 -11.90 -27.56
C SER A 73 14.89 -11.81 -26.67
N GLY A 74 13.86 -11.09 -27.13
CA GLY A 74 12.46 -11.20 -26.69
C GLY A 74 12.20 -11.39 -25.20
N GLY A 75 13.06 -10.85 -24.33
CA GLY A 75 12.98 -11.08 -22.89
C GLY A 75 11.82 -10.30 -22.28
N GLU A 76 11.34 -10.72 -21.12
CA GLU A 76 10.40 -9.94 -20.32
C GLU A 76 11.12 -9.26 -19.17
N LEU A 77 10.79 -8.00 -18.92
CA LEU A 77 11.26 -7.18 -17.82
C LEU A 77 10.13 -6.99 -16.82
N PHE A 78 10.40 -7.29 -15.55
CA PHE A 78 9.50 -6.98 -14.44
C PHE A 78 9.93 -5.64 -13.83
N VAL A 79 9.04 -4.65 -13.90
CA VAL A 79 9.31 -3.28 -13.45
C VAL A 79 8.33 -2.92 -12.35
N HIS A 80 8.83 -2.49 -11.20
CA HIS A 80 8.01 -1.96 -10.13
C HIS A 80 7.80 -0.45 -10.35
N VAL A 81 6.54 -0.04 -10.53
CA VAL A 81 6.14 1.35 -10.74
C VAL A 81 5.48 1.88 -9.47
N SER A 82 5.97 3.01 -8.98
CA SER A 82 5.44 3.68 -7.78
C SER A 82 5.37 5.20 -7.99
N GLY A 83 4.66 5.89 -7.09
CA GLY A 83 4.48 7.35 -7.16
C GLY A 83 3.15 7.79 -7.75
N ALA A 84 3.14 8.95 -8.43
CA ALA A 84 1.94 9.59 -8.99
C ALA A 84 1.48 8.97 -10.31
N VAL A 85 1.18 7.67 -10.27
CA VAL A 85 0.59 6.90 -11.36
C VAL A 85 -0.78 6.38 -10.94
N VAL A 86 -1.66 6.07 -11.89
CA VAL A 86 -3.02 5.61 -11.60
C VAL A 86 -3.01 4.30 -10.78
N SER A 87 -2.17 3.35 -11.18
CA SER A 87 -2.07 2.02 -10.55
C SER A 87 -0.62 1.65 -10.23
N PRO A 88 -0.11 1.97 -9.03
CA PRO A 88 1.21 1.52 -8.58
C PRO A 88 1.28 0.00 -8.44
N GLY A 89 2.44 -0.60 -8.75
CA GLY A 89 2.63 -2.05 -8.66
C GLY A 89 3.68 -2.59 -9.61
N LEU A 90 3.77 -3.91 -9.70
CA LEU A 90 4.67 -4.61 -10.63
C LEU A 90 3.98 -4.74 -12.00
N VAL A 91 4.68 -4.37 -13.06
CA VAL A 91 4.23 -4.53 -14.46
C VAL A 91 5.28 -5.31 -15.26
N THR A 92 4.83 -6.07 -16.25
CA THR A 92 5.70 -6.81 -17.17
C THR A 92 5.79 -6.08 -18.50
N LEU A 93 7.00 -5.93 -19.02
CA LEU A 93 7.30 -5.21 -20.26
C LEU A 93 8.22 -6.05 -21.14
N ALA A 94 8.18 -5.84 -22.45
CA ALA A 94 9.17 -6.44 -23.35
C ALA A 94 10.58 -5.86 -23.09
N ALA A 95 11.61 -6.66 -23.34
CA ALA A 95 12.98 -6.19 -23.37
C ALA A 95 13.13 -5.07 -24.40
N GLY A 96 13.83 -3.99 -24.03
CA GLY A 96 13.94 -2.78 -24.85
C GLY A 96 12.74 -1.82 -24.76
N ALA A 97 11.69 -2.15 -24.00
CA ALA A 97 10.60 -1.21 -23.71
C ALA A 97 11.10 0.04 -22.99
N ARG A 98 10.48 1.17 -23.27
CA ARG A 98 10.85 2.47 -22.70
C ARG A 98 10.12 2.73 -21.39
N VAL A 99 10.64 3.66 -20.59
CA VAL A 99 10.00 4.10 -19.34
C VAL A 99 8.58 4.62 -19.57
N VAL A 100 8.32 5.26 -20.72
CA VAL A 100 6.98 5.72 -21.09
C VAL A 100 5.97 4.57 -21.22
N ASP A 101 6.43 3.40 -21.64
CA ASP A 101 5.59 2.20 -21.76
C ASP A 101 5.25 1.62 -20.38
N ALA A 102 6.19 1.68 -19.43
CA ALA A 102 5.95 1.32 -18.04
C ALA A 102 4.89 2.23 -17.38
N ILE A 103 4.98 3.53 -17.61
CA ILE A 103 4.02 4.51 -17.11
C ILE A 103 2.64 4.30 -17.74
N ALA A 104 2.58 4.04 -19.05
CA ALA A 104 1.34 3.71 -19.73
C ALA A 104 0.72 2.40 -19.22
N ALA A 105 1.53 1.36 -18.98
CA ALA A 105 1.09 0.09 -18.40
C ALA A 105 0.56 0.27 -16.96
N ALA A 106 1.08 1.24 -16.20
CA ALA A 106 0.57 1.64 -14.89
C ALA A 106 -0.70 2.52 -14.96
N GLY A 107 -1.28 2.73 -16.14
CA GLY A 107 -2.48 3.53 -16.35
C GLY A 107 -2.25 5.03 -16.57
N GLY A 108 -0.99 5.45 -16.72
CA GLY A 108 -0.61 6.85 -16.90
C GLY A 108 -0.42 7.59 -15.58
N LEU A 109 -0.26 8.92 -15.69
CA LEU A 109 -0.05 9.81 -14.55
C LEU A 109 -1.37 10.00 -13.81
N ALA A 110 -1.31 9.94 -12.48
CA ALA A 110 -2.46 10.28 -11.65
C ALA A 110 -2.78 11.80 -11.76
N PRO A 111 -4.07 12.18 -11.68
CA PRO A 111 -4.51 13.58 -11.74
C PRO A 111 -4.11 14.41 -10.51
#